data_AF-A0AAU4SZV0-F1
#
_entry.id   AF-A0AAU4SZV0-F1
#
_cell.length_a   1.000
_cell.length_b   1.000
_cell.length_c   1.000
_cell.angle_alpha   90.00
_cell.angle_beta   90.00
_cell.angle_gamma   90.00
#
_symmetry.space_group_name_H-M   'P 1'
#
loop_
_entity.id
_entity.type
_entity.pdbx_description
1 polymer ?
#
loop_
_entity_poly.entity_id
_entity_poly.type
_entity_poly.pdbx_seq_one_letter_code
_entity_poly.pdbx_strand_id
1 'polypeptide(L)' 'MPLNYQSCTFRYTARSRPVLNQLNLNFSPGHTVLLGPNGA' A
#
# COMPACT_ATOMS: atom_id res chain seq x y z
N MET A 1 6.64 -6.17 -15.24
CA MET A 1 6.85 -4.73 -15.01
C MET A 1 7.02 -4.53 -13.50
N PRO A 2 8.09 -3.88 -13.02
CA PRO A 2 8.26 -3.63 -11.59
C PRO A 2 7.20 -2.65 -11.09
N LEU A 3 6.62 -2.92 -9.92
CA LEU A 3 5.68 -2.01 -9.24
C LEU A 3 6.42 -1.31 -8.10
N ASN A 4 6.46 0.01 -8.15
CA ASN A 4 7.13 0.84 -7.16
C ASN A 4 6.12 1.85 -6.60
N TYR A 5 5.84 1.73 -5.30
CA TYR A 5 5.04 2.68 -4.53
C TYR A 5 5.99 3.47 -3.64
N GLN A 6 5.94 4.80 -3.73
CA GLN A 6 6.80 5.69 -2.95
C GLN A 6 5.96 6.67 -2.16
N SER A 7 6.08 6.61 -0.84
CA SER A 7 5.39 7.47 0.12
C SER A 7 3.88 7.59 -0.13
N CYS A 8 3.23 6.49 -0.53
CA CYS A 8 1.81 6.50 -0.86
C CYS A 8 0.96 6.58 0.40
N THR A 9 0.08 7.58 0.48
CA THR A 9 -0.91 7.75 1.53
C THR A 9 -2.30 7.66 0.93
N PHE A 10 -3.18 6.89 1.57
CA PHE A 10 -4.55 6.70 1.13
C PHE A 10 -5.51 6.86 2.30
N ARG A 11 -6.62 7.57 2.06
CA ARG A 11 -7.67 7.86 3.04
C ARG A 11 -9.04 7.74 2.38
N TYR A 12 -9.96 7.05 3.04
CA TYR A 12 -11.38 7.09 2.67
C TYR A 12 -11.94 8.49 2.90
N THR A 13 -12.72 9.01 1.95
CA THR A 13 -13.31 10.36 2.00
C THR A 13 -14.05 10.65 3.31
N ALA A 14 -14.77 9.66 3.85
CA ALA A 14 -15.56 9.79 5.08
C ALA A 14 -14.76 9.61 6.39
N ARG A 15 -13.48 9.22 6.36
CA ARG A 15 -12.66 9.02 7.57
C ARG A 15 -11.54 10.05 7.65
N SER A 16 -11.30 10.62 8.82
CA SER A 16 -10.23 11.61 9.04
C SER A 16 -8.82 10.99 9.07
N ARG A 17 -8.71 9.74 9.51
CA ARG A 17 -7.43 9.02 9.59
C ARG A 17 -7.10 8.26 8.29
N PRO A 18 -5.88 8.39 7.75
CA PRO A 18 -5.44 7.61 6.59
C PRO A 18 -5.28 6.13 6.95
N VAL A 19 -5.60 5.26 6.00
CA VAL A 19 -5.52 3.79 6.13
C VAL A 19 -4.18 3.26 5.65
N LEU A 20 -3.57 3.96 4.69
CA LEU A 20 -2.17 3.78 4.32
C LEU A 20 -1.47 5.11 4.59
N ASN A 21 -0.33 5.07 5.28
CA ASN A 21 0.46 6.26 5.56
C ASN A 21 1.91 6.02 5.11
N GLN A 22 2.37 6.79 4.12
CA GLN A 22 3.74 6.77 3.61
C GLN A 22 4.26 5.37 3.21
N LEU A 23 3.43 4.61 2.50
CA LEU A 23 3.77 3.26 2.06
C LEU A 23 4.89 3.28 1.01
N ASN A 24 5.96 2.52 1.27
CA ASN A 24 7.07 2.29 0.35
C ASN A 24 7.17 0.80 0.04
N LEU A 25 6.93 0.42 -1.22
CA LEU A 25 6.97 -0.99 -1.66
C LEU A 25 7.61 -1.09 -3.04
N ASN A 26 8.49 -2.08 -3.19
CA ASN A 26 9.08 -2.44 -4.46
C ASN A 26 8.83 -3.92 -4.74
N PHE A 27 8.11 -4.20 -5.82
CA PHE A 27 7.84 -5.56 -6.27
C PHE A 27 8.67 -5.85 -7.51
N SER A 28 9.67 -6.72 -7.34
CA SER A 28 10.48 -7.24 -8.43
C SER A 28 9.65 -8.21 -9.30
N PRO A 29 9.88 -8.25 -10.62
CA PRO A 29 9.21 -9.21 -11.50
C PRO A 29 9.38 -10.65 -10.99
N GLY A 30 8.32 -11.46 -11.08
CA GLY A 30 8.33 -12.87 -10.69
C GLY A 30 8.17 -13.15 -9.19
N HIS A 31 8.01 -12.13 -8.34
CA HIS A 31 7.75 -12.32 -6.91
C HIS A 31 6.25 -12.26 -6.60
N THR A 32 5.77 -13.21 -5.79
CA THR A 32 4.43 -13.19 -5.22
C THR A 32 4.51 -12.65 -3.80
N VAL A 33 3.83 -11.55 -3.51
CA VAL A 33 3.75 -10.99 -2.15
C VAL A 33 2.35 -11.18 -1.61
N LEU A 34 2.26 -11.92 -0.50
CA LEU A 34 1.02 -12.12 0.24
C LEU A 34 0.86 -10.98 1.25
N LEU A 35 -0.16 -10.16 1.04
CA LEU A 35 -0.58 -9.14 1.98
C LEU A 35 -1.64 -9.75 2.91
N GLY A 36 -1.39 -9.67 4.21
CA GLY A 36 -2.35 -10.06 5.26
C GLY A 36 -3.40 -8.96 5.50
N PRO A 37 -4.46 -9.25 6.27
CA PRO A 37 -5.61 -8.37 6.37
C PRO A 37 -5.26 -6.95 6.85
N ASN A 38 -5.78 -5.96 6.13
CA ASN A 38 -6.08 -4.66 6.74
C ASN A 38 -7.53 -4.75 7.24
N GLY A 39 -7.74 -4.88 8.54
CA GLY A 39 -9.07 -5.11 9.14
C GLY A 39 -9.99 -3.87 9.22
N ALA A 40 -9.80 -2.88 8.35
CA ALA A 40 -10.35 -1.52 8.50
C ALA A 40 -11.27 -1.06 7.37
#